data_AF-A0A843SVI9-F1
#
_entry.id   AF-A0A843SVI9-F1
#
_cell.length_a   1.000
_cell.length_b   1.000
_cell.length_c   1.000
_cell.angle_alpha   90.00
_cell.angle_beta   90.00
_cell.angle_gamma   90.00
#
_symmetry.space_group_name_H-M   'P 1'
#
loop_
_entity.id
_entity.type
_entity.pdbx_description
1 polymer ?
#
loop_
_entity_poly.entity_id
_entity_poly.type
_entity_poly.pdbx_seq_one_letter_code
_entity_poly.pdbx_strand_id
1 'polypeptide(L)'
;MAWEADEDQPTGDAAVLHLGRVPWYRQNKYPGRDAPINLASGREMRLIEAESLLRSGNWEGALTLVNSLRSETGVEPRMAASSEDAWTHLKRERGIELWLEARRMYDVRRWLAEDTPGITLDILETANGVMSDSHLEEQAVCFPIPDAERETNPNIS
;
A
#
# COMPACT_ATOMS: atom_id res chain seq x y z
N MET A 1 8.95 -10.86 12.53
CA MET A 1 9.59 -9.66 11.96
C MET A 1 9.26 -9.63 10.48
N ALA A 2 8.83 -8.49 9.91
CA ALA A 2 8.29 -8.42 8.54
C ALA A 2 9.34 -8.56 7.42
N TRP A 3 10.62 -8.35 7.77
CA TRP A 3 11.78 -8.53 6.92
C TRP A 3 12.94 -9.11 7.74
N GLU A 4 13.97 -9.58 7.04
CA GLU A 4 15.18 -10.15 7.64
C GLU A 4 16.39 -9.79 6.78
N ALA A 5 17.53 -9.52 7.42
CA ALA A 5 18.81 -9.41 6.76
C ALA A 5 19.44 -10.80 6.68
N ASP A 6 19.98 -11.16 5.52
CA ASP A 6 20.71 -12.40 5.34
C ASP A 6 22.21 -12.11 5.52
N GLU A 7 22.84 -12.69 6.53
CA GLU A 7 24.27 -12.49 6.80
C GLU A 7 25.15 -13.05 5.67
N ASP A 8 24.68 -14.10 4.97
CA ASP A 8 25.37 -14.69 3.84
C ASP A 8 25.16 -13.85 2.55
N GLN A 9 24.08 -13.07 2.50
CA GLN A 9 23.74 -12.18 1.38
C GLN A 9 23.38 -10.76 1.86
N PRO A 10 24.34 -10.01 2.42
CA PRO A 10 24.05 -8.73 3.07
C PRO A 10 23.72 -7.61 2.09
N THR A 11 23.95 -7.82 0.79
CA THR A 11 23.76 -6.81 -0.26
C THR A 11 23.18 -7.44 -1.52
N GLY A 12 22.45 -6.63 -2.29
CA GLY A 12 21.96 -7.03 -3.61
C GLY A 12 23.09 -7.44 -4.55
N ASP A 13 22.76 -8.30 -5.51
CA ASP A 13 23.65 -8.78 -6.55
C ASP A 13 23.92 -7.72 -7.64
N ALA A 14 22.97 -6.83 -7.86
CA ALA A 14 23.09 -5.68 -8.76
C ALA A 14 23.56 -4.41 -8.02
N ALA A 15 24.58 -3.74 -8.56
CA ALA A 15 24.96 -2.40 -8.14
C ALA A 15 23.96 -1.37 -8.67
N VAL A 16 23.45 -0.51 -7.80
CA VAL A 16 22.59 0.61 -8.19
C VAL A 16 23.50 1.78 -8.53
N LEU A 17 23.70 2.05 -9.83
CA LEU A 17 24.46 3.19 -10.41
C LEU A 17 25.47 3.83 -9.44
N HIS A 18 25.16 5.03 -8.93
CA HIS A 18 26.03 5.83 -8.06
C HIS A 18 25.99 5.43 -6.57
N LEU A 19 25.12 4.50 -6.18
CA LEU A 19 24.95 4.01 -4.81
C LEU A 19 25.75 2.72 -4.53
N GLY A 20 26.24 2.05 -5.57
CA GLY A 20 26.99 0.80 -5.41
C GLY A 20 26.11 -0.37 -4.95
N ARG A 21 26.67 -1.29 -4.16
CA ARG A 21 25.93 -2.44 -3.61
C ARG A 21 25.07 -1.98 -2.44
N VAL A 22 23.76 -2.15 -2.57
CA VAL A 22 22.78 -1.73 -1.56
C VAL A 22 22.48 -2.87 -0.58
N PRO A 23 22.20 -2.59 0.70
CA PRO A 23 21.73 -3.59 1.65
C PRO A 23 20.48 -4.29 1.13
N TRP A 24 20.45 -5.62 1.26
CA TRP A 24 19.29 -6.41 0.87
C TRP A 24 18.55 -6.91 2.11
N TYR A 25 17.23 -6.74 2.10
CA TYR A 25 16.33 -7.26 3.12
C TYR A 25 15.27 -8.09 2.43
N ARG A 26 15.14 -9.36 2.84
CA ARG A 26 14.10 -10.24 2.31
C ARG A 26 12.79 -9.99 3.04
N GLN A 27 11.68 -10.01 2.30
CA GLN A 27 10.35 -10.04 2.91
C GLN A 27 10.15 -11.35 3.66
N ASN A 28 9.55 -11.31 4.85
CA ASN A 28 9.31 -12.49 5.69
C ASN A 28 7.80 -12.71 5.97
N LYS A 29 6.93 -12.05 5.20
CA LYS A 29 5.48 -12.19 5.32
C LYS A 29 5.00 -13.51 4.73
N TYR A 30 5.61 -13.92 3.61
CA TYR A 30 5.42 -15.23 2.98
C TYR A 30 6.79 -15.91 2.84
N PRO A 31 7.27 -16.65 3.87
CA PRO A 31 8.64 -17.15 3.92
C PRO A 31 8.91 -18.36 3.01
N GLY A 32 7.86 -19.01 2.52
CA GLY A 32 7.96 -20.25 1.75
C GLY A 32 6.92 -20.32 0.64
N ARG A 33 7.12 -21.25 -0.30
CA ARG A 33 6.18 -21.47 -1.42
C ARG A 33 4.84 -22.06 -0.98
N ASP A 34 4.83 -22.73 0.17
CA ASP A 34 3.67 -23.33 0.83
C ASP A 34 3.09 -22.44 1.94
N ALA A 35 3.63 -21.23 2.12
CA ALA A 35 3.11 -20.30 3.12
C ALA A 35 1.63 -19.98 2.82
N PRO A 36 0.74 -20.01 3.82
CA PRO A 36 -0.66 -19.71 3.61
C PRO A 36 -0.83 -18.25 3.17
N ILE A 37 -1.64 -18.04 2.14
CA ILE A 37 -1.96 -16.71 1.63
C ILE A 37 -3.21 -16.19 2.34
N ASN A 38 -3.07 -15.04 3.00
CA ASN A 38 -4.19 -14.39 3.64
C ASN A 38 -5.17 -13.85 2.58
N LEU A 39 -6.42 -14.31 2.63
CA LEU A 39 -7.48 -13.79 1.77
C LEU A 39 -8.24 -12.63 2.41
N ALA A 40 -8.38 -12.63 3.73
CA ALA A 40 -9.04 -11.57 4.50
C ALA A 40 -8.62 -11.66 5.97
N SER A 41 -8.42 -10.51 6.63
CA SER A 41 -8.09 -10.45 8.05
C SER A 41 -8.99 -9.50 8.82
N GLY A 42 -9.11 -9.71 10.14
CA GLY A 42 -9.79 -8.76 11.01
C GLY A 42 -9.13 -7.38 11.02
N ARG A 43 -7.81 -7.31 10.77
CA ARG A 43 -7.07 -6.03 10.67
C ARG A 43 -7.48 -5.26 9.41
N GLU A 44 -7.66 -5.94 8.28
CA GLU A 44 -8.27 -5.35 7.08
C GLU A 44 -9.68 -4.81 7.39
N MET A 45 -10.51 -5.57 8.11
CA MET A 45 -11.86 -5.15 8.44
C MET A 45 -11.88 -3.88 9.31
N ARG A 46 -10.98 -3.74 10.28
CA ARG A 46 -10.84 -2.51 11.08
C ARG A 46 -10.48 -1.29 10.23
N LEU A 47 -9.66 -1.47 9.20
CA LEU A 47 -9.34 -0.38 8.26
C LEU A 47 -10.53 -0.03 7.35
N ILE A 48 -11.39 -1.00 7.02
CA ILE A 48 -12.65 -0.74 6.29
C ILE A 48 -13.64 0.02 7.19
N GLU A 49 -13.75 -0.34 8.48
CA GLU A 49 -14.54 0.42 9.45
C GLU A 49 -14.04 1.87 9.57
N ALA A 50 -12.72 2.07 9.66
CA ALA A 50 -12.11 3.40 9.70
C ALA A 50 -12.44 4.21 8.43
N GLU A 51 -12.40 3.58 7.27
CA GLU A 51 -12.81 4.23 6.02
C GLU A 51 -14.28 4.62 6.01
N SER A 52 -15.17 3.74 6.49
CA SER A 52 -16.59 4.05 6.60
C SER A 52 -16.82 5.27 7.51
N LEU A 53 -16.07 5.39 8.60
CA LEU A 53 -16.15 6.53 9.50
C LEU A 53 -15.71 7.83 8.80
N LEU A 54 -14.61 7.79 8.04
CA LEU A 54 -14.17 8.94 7.23
C LEU A 54 -15.22 9.36 6.20
N ARG A 55 -15.85 8.40 5.52
CA ARG A 55 -16.94 8.68 4.56
C ARG A 55 -18.16 9.32 5.23
N SER A 56 -18.43 8.99 6.49
CA SER A 56 -19.49 9.64 7.29
C SER A 56 -19.07 10.96 7.95
N GLY A 57 -17.83 11.43 7.75
CA GLY A 57 -17.30 12.66 8.33
C GLY A 57 -16.80 12.54 9.78
N ASN A 58 -16.74 11.32 10.35
CA ASN A 58 -16.19 11.06 11.68
C ASN A 58 -14.72 10.67 11.59
N TRP A 59 -13.86 11.65 11.33
CA TRP A 59 -12.44 11.40 11.11
C TRP A 59 -11.68 11.07 12.40
N GLU A 60 -12.14 11.59 13.56
CA GLU A 60 -11.58 11.28 14.88
C GLU A 60 -11.81 9.82 15.24
N GLY A 61 -13.01 9.29 14.96
CA GLY A 61 -13.33 7.88 15.13
C GLY A 61 -12.50 6.99 14.23
N ALA A 62 -12.30 7.39 12.97
CA ALA A 62 -11.43 6.65 12.05
C ALA A 62 -9.97 6.60 12.54
N LEU A 63 -9.44 7.73 13.02
CA LEU A 63 -8.08 7.80 13.55
C LEU A 63 -7.91 6.96 14.82
N THR A 64 -8.96 6.83 15.64
CA THR A 64 -8.99 5.94 16.81
C THR A 64 -8.78 4.48 16.39
N LEU A 65 -9.46 4.01 15.34
CA LEU A 65 -9.29 2.65 14.83
C LEU A 65 -7.91 2.42 14.22
N VAL A 66 -7.39 3.37 13.44
CA VAL A 66 -6.03 3.33 12.89
C VAL A 66 -5.00 3.24 14.02
N ASN A 67 -5.10 4.09 15.03
CA ASN A 67 -4.16 4.10 16.16
C ASN A 67 -4.26 2.86 17.05
N SER A 68 -5.45 2.25 17.16
CA SER A 68 -5.61 0.94 17.81
C SER A 68 -4.72 -0.11 17.13
N LEU A 69 -4.80 -0.23 15.80
CA LEU A 69 -4.00 -1.20 15.04
C LEU A 69 -2.49 -0.94 15.15
N ARG A 70 -2.08 0.33 15.20
CA ARG A 70 -0.68 0.74 15.37
C ARG A 70 -0.15 0.34 16.75
N SER A 71 -0.94 0.58 17.81
CA SER A 71 -0.57 0.25 19.18
C SER A 71 -0.38 -1.26 19.41
N GLU A 72 -1.16 -2.11 18.74
CA GLU A 72 -0.98 -3.58 18.77
C GLU A 72 0.40 -4.01 18.27
N THR A 73 1.04 -3.19 17.43
CA THR A 73 2.36 -3.45 16.84
C THR A 73 3.49 -2.64 17.49
N GLY A 74 3.19 -1.87 18.54
CA GLY A 74 4.16 -0.99 19.20
C GLY A 74 4.60 0.21 18.35
N VAL A 75 3.82 0.56 17.32
CA VAL A 75 4.09 1.72 16.47
C VAL A 75 3.37 2.94 17.04
N GLU A 76 4.09 4.07 17.13
CA GLU A 76 3.54 5.32 17.65
C GLU A 76 2.26 5.77 16.94
N PRO A 77 1.26 6.30 17.66
CA PRO A 77 0.01 6.76 17.07
C PRO A 77 0.25 7.96 16.15
N ARG A 78 -0.63 8.12 15.16
CA ARG A 78 -0.67 9.30 14.29
C ARG A 78 -1.66 10.33 14.84
N MET A 79 -1.35 11.60 14.59
CA MET A 79 -2.20 12.74 14.88
C MET A 79 -2.64 13.37 13.56
N ALA A 80 -3.94 13.53 13.36
CA ALA A 80 -4.51 14.27 12.23
C ALA A 80 -5.07 15.61 12.73
N ALA A 81 -4.91 16.68 11.96
CA ALA A 81 -5.49 17.99 12.25
C ALA A 81 -6.79 18.24 11.47
N SER A 82 -7.11 17.37 10.51
CA SER A 82 -8.24 17.49 9.61
C SER A 82 -8.71 16.12 9.09
N SER A 83 -9.90 16.10 8.48
CA SER A 83 -10.37 14.90 7.77
C SER A 83 -9.47 14.50 6.61
N GLU A 84 -8.81 15.46 5.96
CA GLU A 84 -7.88 15.21 4.85
C GLU A 84 -6.59 14.53 5.33
N ASP A 85 -6.05 14.96 6.47
CA ASP A 85 -4.92 14.30 7.13
C ASP A 85 -5.28 12.87 7.54
N ALA A 86 -6.48 12.68 8.08
CA ALA A 86 -6.96 11.37 8.51
C ALA A 86 -7.14 10.41 7.31
N TRP A 87 -7.62 10.90 6.17
CA TRP A 87 -7.61 10.14 4.91
C TRP A 87 -6.19 9.76 4.49
N THR A 88 -5.25 10.70 4.51
CA THR A 88 -3.83 10.45 4.19
C THR A 88 -3.26 9.34 5.08
N HIS A 89 -3.55 9.39 6.38
CA HIS A 89 -3.11 8.37 7.33
C HIS A 89 -3.75 7.00 7.07
N LEU A 90 -5.05 6.94 6.78
CA LEU A 90 -5.71 5.68 6.42
C LEU A 90 -5.10 5.07 5.16
N LYS A 91 -4.92 5.87 4.09
CA LYS A 91 -4.36 5.39 2.82
C LYS A 91 -2.97 4.78 3.02
N ARG A 92 -2.14 5.42 3.86
CA ARG A 92 -0.81 4.91 4.22
C ARG A 92 -0.88 3.66 5.09
N GLU A 93 -1.73 3.63 6.11
CA GLU A 93 -1.85 2.48 7.01
C GLU A 93 -2.31 1.23 6.25
N ARG A 94 -3.27 1.36 5.32
CA ARG A 94 -3.68 0.26 4.43
C ARG A 94 -2.53 -0.26 3.57
N GLY A 95 -1.69 0.64 3.04
CA GLY A 95 -0.52 0.24 2.25
C GLY A 95 0.52 -0.56 3.05
N ILE A 96 0.71 -0.21 4.32
CA ILE A 96 1.64 -0.89 5.24
C ILE A 96 1.06 -2.24 5.68
N GLU A 97 -0.16 -2.22 6.23
CA GLU A 97 -0.80 -3.39 6.82
C GLU A 97 -1.02 -4.51 5.78
N LEU A 98 -1.49 -4.13 4.59
CA LEU A 98 -1.89 -5.04 3.52
C LEU A 98 -0.78 -5.22 2.47
N TRP A 99 0.46 -4.90 2.83
CA TRP A 99 1.61 -5.11 1.96
C TRP A 99 1.74 -6.59 1.56
N LEU A 100 1.98 -6.86 0.28
CA LEU A 100 1.96 -8.20 -0.35
C LEU A 100 0.59 -8.92 -0.32
N GLU A 101 -0.52 -8.26 0.01
CA GLU A 101 -1.87 -8.86 0.03
C GLU A 101 -2.76 -8.41 -1.16
N ALA A 102 -2.14 -7.85 -2.20
CA ALA A 102 -2.80 -7.48 -3.46
C ALA A 102 -3.98 -6.47 -3.33
N ARG A 103 -3.95 -5.57 -2.33
CA ARG A 103 -4.99 -4.54 -2.15
C ARG A 103 -4.67 -3.19 -2.77
N ARG A 104 -3.39 -2.84 -2.85
CA ARG A 104 -2.93 -1.48 -3.15
C ARG A 104 -3.46 -0.92 -4.47
N MET A 105 -3.38 -1.70 -5.57
CA MET A 105 -3.81 -1.23 -6.89
C MET A 105 -5.32 -0.92 -6.91
N TYR A 106 -6.13 -1.79 -6.33
CA TYR A 106 -7.58 -1.57 -6.26
C TYR A 106 -7.94 -0.40 -5.35
N ASP A 107 -7.27 -0.26 -4.21
CA ASP A 107 -7.44 0.87 -3.29
C ASP A 107 -7.11 2.21 -3.96
N VAL A 108 -6.00 2.29 -4.68
CA VAL A 108 -5.63 3.50 -5.43
C VAL A 108 -6.66 3.77 -6.52
N ARG A 109 -7.08 2.76 -7.29
CA ARG A 109 -8.09 2.91 -8.35
C ARG A 109 -9.38 3.55 -7.85
N ARG A 110 -9.97 3.02 -6.77
CA ARG A 110 -11.25 3.52 -6.24
C ARG A 110 -11.11 4.92 -5.67
N TRP A 111 -10.01 5.21 -4.97
CA TRP A 111 -9.79 6.55 -4.42
C TRP A 111 -9.62 7.60 -5.50
N LEU A 112 -8.92 7.29 -6.59
CA LEU A 112 -8.80 8.18 -7.74
C LEU A 112 -10.13 8.38 -8.46
N ALA A 113 -10.92 7.31 -8.66
CA ALA A 113 -12.22 7.39 -9.33
C ALA A 113 -13.25 8.23 -8.54
N GLU A 114 -13.13 8.25 -7.21
CA GLU A 114 -14.03 8.97 -6.30
C GLU A 114 -13.50 10.34 -5.87
N ASP A 115 -12.32 10.77 -6.37
CA ASP A 115 -11.63 11.99 -5.91
C ASP A 115 -11.51 12.04 -4.37
N THR A 116 -11.14 10.90 -3.77
CA THR A 116 -11.09 10.74 -2.31
C THR A 116 -9.99 11.63 -1.71
N PRO A 117 -10.29 12.46 -0.69
CA PRO A 117 -9.33 13.41 -0.10
C PRO A 117 -8.01 12.79 0.39
N GLY A 118 -7.02 13.64 0.61
CA GLY A 118 -5.74 13.27 1.22
C GLY A 118 -4.76 12.64 0.23
N ILE A 119 -3.49 12.60 0.62
CA ILE A 119 -2.39 12.16 -0.24
C ILE A 119 -2.48 10.64 -0.45
N THR A 120 -2.51 10.21 -1.72
CA THR A 120 -2.66 8.80 -2.09
C THR A 120 -1.37 8.00 -1.99
N LEU A 121 -0.24 8.59 -2.42
CA LEU A 121 1.10 8.00 -2.34
C LEU A 121 1.93 8.72 -1.26
N ASP A 122 2.53 7.96 -0.36
CA ASP A 122 3.44 8.52 0.64
C ASP A 122 4.74 9.00 -0.03
N ILE A 123 5.44 9.95 0.59
CA ILE A 123 6.70 10.48 0.05
C ILE A 123 7.75 9.38 -0.15
N LEU A 124 7.72 8.33 0.68
CA LEU A 124 8.59 7.16 0.57
C LEU A 124 8.18 6.21 -0.58
N GLU A 125 7.01 6.43 -1.16
CA GLU A 125 6.51 5.75 -2.36
C GLU A 125 6.77 6.59 -3.62
N THR A 126 7.51 7.69 -3.52
CA THR A 126 7.85 8.56 -4.65
C THR A 126 9.36 8.56 -4.89
N ALA A 127 9.76 8.66 -6.15
CA ALA A 127 11.17 8.74 -6.50
C ALA A 127 11.80 10.02 -5.91
N ASN A 128 12.93 9.89 -5.22
CA ASN A 128 13.66 11.02 -4.60
C ASN A 128 12.86 11.86 -3.58
N GLY A 129 11.73 11.36 -3.08
CA GLY A 129 10.85 12.16 -2.22
C GLY A 129 10.28 13.40 -2.94
N VAL A 130 10.18 13.34 -4.26
CA VAL A 130 9.49 14.32 -5.08
C VAL A 130 8.40 13.57 -5.85
N MET A 131 7.15 13.98 -5.62
CA MET A 131 5.97 13.33 -6.22
C MET A 131 6.09 13.24 -7.75
N SER A 132 6.50 14.32 -8.42
CA SER A 132 6.49 14.49 -9.88
C SER A 132 7.34 13.52 -10.70
N ASP A 133 8.23 12.74 -10.08
CA ASP A 133 9.16 11.85 -10.78
C ASP A 133 8.84 10.36 -10.53
N SER A 134 7.75 10.05 -9.82
CA SER A 134 7.38 8.67 -9.53
C SER A 134 6.63 8.03 -10.71
N HIS A 135 7.19 6.95 -11.27
CA HIS A 135 6.47 6.09 -12.21
C HIS A 135 5.17 5.51 -11.65
N LEU A 136 4.94 5.58 -10.33
CA LEU A 136 3.69 5.14 -9.70
C LEU A 136 2.53 6.13 -9.92
N GLU A 137 2.80 7.40 -10.26
CA GLU A 137 1.75 8.40 -10.55
C GLU A 137 1.18 8.23 -11.96
N GLU A 138 2.03 7.80 -12.91
CA GLU A 138 1.66 7.58 -14.31
C GLU A 138 1.14 6.16 -14.59
N GLN A 139 1.17 5.28 -13.59
CA GLN A 139 0.81 3.88 -13.77
C GLN A 139 -0.70 3.67 -13.94
N ALA A 140 -1.05 2.80 -14.89
CA ALA A 140 -2.43 2.34 -15.03
C ALA A 140 -2.86 1.57 -13.78
N VAL A 141 -4.03 1.92 -13.26
CA VAL A 141 -4.67 1.27 -12.10
C VAL A 141 -5.65 0.16 -12.51
N CYS A 142 -5.51 -0.33 -13.74
CA CYS A 142 -6.41 -1.28 -14.40
C CYS A 142 -5.58 -2.29 -15.18
N PHE A 143 -5.99 -3.56 -15.18
CA PHE A 143 -5.44 -4.53 -16.12
C PHE A 143 -6.03 -4.28 -17.52
N PRO A 144 -5.21 -4.35 -18.59
CA PRO A 144 -5.72 -4.34 -19.94
C PRO A 144 -6.49 -5.63 -20.21
N ILE A 145 -7.42 -5.57 -21.16
CA ILE A 145 -8.05 -6.78 -21.70
C ILE A 145 -6.95 -7.58 -22.41
N PRO A 146 -6.79 -8.89 -22.16
CA PRO A 146 -5.79 -9.70 -22.82
C PRO A 146 -5.96 -9.69 -24.35
N ASP A 147 -4.85 -9.67 -25.09
CA ASP A 147 -4.90 -9.65 -26.56
C ASP A 147 -5.66 -10.84 -27.13
N ALA A 148 -5.53 -12.03 -26.52
CA ALA A 148 -6.28 -13.21 -26.91
C ALA A 148 -7.80 -13.00 -26.87
N GLU A 149 -8.33 -12.23 -25.91
CA GLU A 149 -9.74 -11.89 -25.83
C GLU A 149 -10.11 -10.87 -26.93
N ARG A 150 -9.27 -9.86 -27.16
CA ARG A 150 -9.51 -8.83 -28.20
C ARG A 150 -9.47 -9.39 -29.61
N GLU A 151 -8.61 -10.37 -29.87
CA GLU A 151 -8.47 -11.01 -31.18
C GLU A 151 -9.60 -12.01 -31.47
N THR A 152 -10.19 -12.62 -30.45
CA THR A 152 -11.19 -13.68 -30.62
C THR A 152 -12.63 -13.20 -30.42
N ASN A 153 -12.86 -12.12 -29.67
CA ASN A 153 -14.19 -11.58 -29.40
C ASN A 153 -14.45 -10.30 -30.22
N PRO A 154 -15.26 -10.37 -31.30
CA PRO A 154 -15.51 -9.21 -32.17
C PRO A 154 -16.31 -8.08 -31.50
N ASN A 155 -16.83 -8.28 -30.28
CA ASN A 155 -17.56 -7.27 -29.53
C ASN A 155 -16.67 -6.43 -28.60
N ILE A 156 -15.36 -6.72 -28.57
CA ILE A 156 -14.39 -6.02 -27.73
C ILE A 156 -13.36 -5.36 -28.66
N SER A 157 -13.26 -4.04 -28.59
CA SER A 157 -12.25 -3.24 -29.31
C SER A 157 -11.08 -2.87 -28.40
#